data_AF-A0A895XJE9-F1
#
_entry.id   AF-A0A895XJE9-F1
#
_cell.length_a   1.000
_cell.length_b   1.000
_cell.length_c   1.000
_cell.angle_alpha   90.00
_cell.angle_beta   90.00
_cell.angle_gamma   90.00
#
_symmetry.space_group_name_H-M   'P 1'
#
loop_
_entity.id
_entity.type
_entity.pdbx_description
1 polymer ?
#
loop_
_entity_poly.entity_id
_entity_poly.type
_entity_poly.pdbx_seq_one_letter_code
_entity_poly.pdbx_strand_id
1 'polypeptide(L)'
;MPSSLPGRHELGQNFLIDPQAVKTILTSVAATDGPIIEIGPGGGALTFGLERLNRHITAVEIDPHYARRLRARVADNTNILTGDFLSYRLPPFPHVIVGNLPFHQTTAILRRLLNAPDWTDAVLVAQWEVARRRAGVGGATMMTAQWWPWFDFELITRLPARSFRPMPNVDGGLFTMSRRETPLLCRSRRQQYHAFVRRIFTGRGLGLPQIVSHANRTGKRTSPSTREVSRWMAHAGVRQRTLPKDLTAHQWVELFQLCGESGPTPTSSTTSTPNRHRKAQTQSRTEREPEDRKTGRPRTSHTSRPRKARGKPGR
;
A
#
# COMPACT_ATOMS: atom_id res chain seq x y z
N MET A 1 32.39 8.08 -28.81
CA MET A 1 31.92 8.02 -27.41
C MET A 1 31.58 6.57 -27.11
N PRO A 2 32.30 5.83 -26.25
CA PRO A 2 31.92 4.46 -25.97
C PRO A 2 30.69 4.47 -25.06
N SER A 3 29.55 4.10 -25.62
CA SER A 3 28.31 3.83 -24.91
C SER A 3 28.35 2.38 -24.40
N SER A 4 28.97 2.15 -23.25
CA SER A 4 28.81 0.89 -22.52
C SER A 4 27.51 0.97 -21.72
N LEU A 5 26.41 0.51 -22.31
CA LEU A 5 25.22 0.21 -21.53
C LEU A 5 25.57 -0.92 -20.54
N PRO A 6 25.24 -0.77 -19.25
CA PRO A 6 25.54 -1.78 -18.25
C PRO A 6 24.96 -3.15 -18.65
N GLY A 7 25.75 -4.23 -18.53
CA GLY A 7 25.28 -5.59 -18.84
C GLY A 7 24.11 -6.03 -17.97
N ARG A 8 23.42 -7.12 -18.34
CA ARG A 8 22.26 -7.69 -17.64
C ARG A 8 22.44 -7.91 -16.13
N HIS A 9 23.69 -8.09 -15.66
CA HIS A 9 24.03 -8.25 -14.24
C HIS A 9 24.24 -6.92 -13.50
N GLU A 10 24.49 -5.82 -14.21
CA GLU A 10 24.86 -4.53 -13.63
C GLU A 10 23.65 -3.74 -13.11
N LEU A 11 22.44 -4.08 -13.55
CA LEU A 11 21.20 -3.48 -13.04
C LEU A 11 20.66 -4.18 -11.78
N GLY A 12 21.30 -5.26 -11.28
CA GLY A 12 20.90 -5.95 -10.04
C GLY A 12 19.43 -6.38 -9.99
N GLN A 13 18.84 -6.72 -11.15
CA GLN A 13 17.42 -7.05 -11.28
C GLN A 13 17.18 -8.51 -10.89
N ASN A 14 16.25 -8.75 -9.96
CA ASN A 14 15.75 -10.07 -9.60
C ASN A 14 14.32 -10.20 -10.12
N PHE A 15 14.06 -11.03 -11.12
CA PHE A 15 12.74 -11.19 -11.73
C PHE A 15 11.87 -12.12 -10.88
N LEU A 16 10.63 -11.70 -10.61
CA LEU A 16 9.67 -12.55 -9.91
C LEU A 16 9.22 -13.70 -10.81
N ILE A 17 9.40 -14.95 -10.35
CA ILE A 17 9.04 -16.16 -11.10
C ILE A 17 8.00 -17.03 -10.40
N ASP A 18 7.72 -16.77 -9.11
CA ASP A 18 6.78 -17.53 -8.31
C ASP A 18 5.31 -17.14 -8.62
N PRO A 19 4.50 -18.06 -9.16
CA PRO A 19 3.10 -17.77 -9.47
C PRO A 19 2.25 -17.41 -8.25
N GLN A 20 2.57 -17.92 -7.06
CA GLN A 20 1.82 -17.59 -5.84
C GLN A 20 2.14 -16.17 -5.36
N ALA A 21 3.41 -15.75 -5.48
CA ALA A 21 3.81 -14.38 -5.20
C ALA A 21 3.12 -13.40 -6.17
N VAL A 22 3.16 -13.70 -7.47
CA VAL A 22 2.44 -12.92 -8.51
C VAL A 22 0.96 -12.82 -8.17
N LYS A 23 0.31 -13.96 -7.87
CA LYS A 23 -1.11 -13.99 -7.50
C LYS A 23 -1.41 -13.10 -6.29
N THR A 24 -0.57 -13.14 -5.25
CA THR A 24 -0.76 -12.33 -4.04
C THR A 24 -0.64 -10.83 -4.34
N ILE A 25 0.31 -10.44 -5.18
CA ILE A 25 0.47 -9.06 -5.65
C ILE A 25 -0.78 -8.62 -6.41
N LEU A 26 -1.23 -9.40 -7.40
CA LEU A 26 -2.40 -9.08 -8.21
C LEU A 26 -3.67 -8.96 -7.36
N THR A 27 -3.87 -9.83 -6.37
CA THR A 27 -4.99 -9.71 -5.42
C THR A 27 -4.92 -8.40 -4.63
N SER A 28 -3.72 -7.99 -4.21
CA SER A 28 -3.53 -6.73 -3.49
C SER A 28 -3.85 -5.52 -4.38
N VAL A 29 -3.45 -5.57 -5.66
CA VAL A 29 -3.77 -4.51 -6.64
C VAL A 29 -5.25 -4.50 -7.00
N ALA A 30 -5.90 -5.66 -7.08
CA ALA A 30 -7.33 -5.77 -7.37
C ALA A 30 -8.23 -5.14 -6.29
N ALA A 31 -7.71 -4.95 -5.07
CA ALA A 31 -8.39 -4.25 -3.98
C ALA A 31 -8.23 -2.72 -4.03
N THR A 32 -7.61 -2.19 -5.08
CA THR A 32 -7.38 -0.74 -5.30
C THR A 32 -8.07 -0.28 -6.58
N ASP A 33 -8.21 1.04 -6.75
CA ASP A 33 -8.92 1.64 -7.89
C ASP A 33 -8.03 2.58 -8.73
N GLY A 34 -8.50 2.91 -9.95
CA GLY A 34 -7.84 3.90 -10.83
C GLY A 34 -6.77 3.33 -11.78
N PRO A 35 -6.07 4.15 -12.58
CA PRO A 35 -5.00 3.69 -13.46
C PRO A 35 -3.79 3.15 -12.70
N ILE A 36 -3.01 2.27 -13.33
CA ILE A 36 -1.85 1.59 -12.74
C ILE A 36 -0.56 2.08 -13.38
N ILE A 37 0.46 2.35 -12.56
CA ILE A 37 1.82 2.60 -13.00
C ILE A 37 2.72 1.48 -12.48
N GLU A 38 3.27 0.70 -13.39
CA GLU A 38 4.18 -0.40 -13.08
C GLU A 38 5.64 0.05 -13.15
N ILE A 39 6.41 -0.16 -12.08
CA ILE A 39 7.84 0.14 -11.99
C ILE A 39 8.63 -1.11 -12.36
N GLY A 40 9.40 -1.05 -13.45
CA GLY A 40 10.30 -2.13 -13.85
C GLY A 40 9.58 -3.44 -14.18
N PRO A 41 8.72 -3.47 -15.21
CA PRO A 41 7.94 -4.67 -15.58
C PRO A 41 8.82 -5.86 -16.00
N GLY A 42 10.06 -5.63 -16.43
CA GLY A 42 10.97 -6.66 -16.90
C GLY A 42 10.36 -7.54 -17.99
N GLY A 43 10.27 -8.85 -17.74
CA GLY A 43 9.65 -9.81 -18.66
C GLY A 43 8.12 -9.78 -18.74
N GLY A 44 7.45 -8.92 -17.95
CA GLY A 44 6.00 -8.80 -17.87
C GLY A 44 5.33 -9.70 -16.83
N ALA A 45 6.08 -10.16 -15.81
CA ALA A 45 5.57 -11.12 -14.82
C ALA A 45 4.32 -10.62 -14.08
N LEU A 46 4.25 -9.32 -13.79
CA LEU A 46 3.06 -8.69 -13.22
C LEU A 46 2.18 -8.09 -14.33
N THR A 47 2.75 -7.42 -15.33
CA THR A 47 2.05 -6.76 -16.44
C THR A 47 0.90 -7.59 -17.02
N PHE A 48 1.14 -8.84 -17.45
CA PHE A 48 0.09 -9.68 -18.05
C PHE A 48 -1.03 -10.06 -17.08
N GLY A 49 -0.73 -10.10 -15.78
CA GLY A 49 -1.73 -10.31 -14.75
C GLY A 49 -2.55 -9.05 -14.49
N LEU A 50 -1.90 -7.88 -14.51
CA LEU A 50 -2.54 -6.57 -14.31
C LEU A 50 -3.53 -6.24 -15.44
N GLU A 51 -3.24 -6.65 -16.67
CA GLU A 51 -4.15 -6.45 -17.82
C GLU A 51 -5.54 -7.04 -17.61
N ARG A 52 -5.62 -8.12 -16.82
CA ARG A 52 -6.89 -8.79 -16.48
C ARG A 52 -7.80 -7.93 -15.58
N LEU A 53 -7.27 -6.87 -14.98
CA LEU A 53 -8.04 -5.91 -14.20
C LEU A 53 -8.78 -4.90 -15.08
N ASN A 54 -8.51 -4.88 -16.39
CA ASN A 54 -9.13 -3.97 -17.36
C ASN A 54 -8.98 -2.48 -16.97
N ARG A 55 -7.81 -2.11 -16.44
CA ARG A 55 -7.42 -0.75 -16.04
C ARG A 55 -6.34 -0.25 -17.00
N HIS A 56 -6.26 1.08 -17.19
CA HIS A 56 -5.14 1.65 -17.94
C HIS A 56 -3.82 1.39 -17.21
N ILE A 57 -2.83 0.83 -17.91
CA ILE A 57 -1.52 0.51 -17.35
C ILE A 57 -0.45 1.35 -18.06
N THR A 58 0.43 1.96 -17.29
CA THR A 58 1.68 2.55 -17.79
C THR A 58 2.86 1.89 -17.11
N ALA A 59 3.63 1.08 -17.83
CA ALA A 59 4.81 0.44 -17.28
C ALA A 59 6.08 1.20 -17.69
N VAL A 60 6.94 1.52 -16.72
CA VAL A 60 8.20 2.25 -16.93
C VAL A 60 9.36 1.27 -16.76
N GLU A 61 10.04 0.95 -17.87
CA GLU A 61 11.15 0.01 -17.92
C GLU A 61 12.45 0.71 -18.34
N ILE A 62 13.50 0.54 -17.54
CA ILE A 62 14.80 1.16 -17.80
C ILE A 62 15.57 0.44 -18.91
N ASP A 63 15.39 -0.89 -19.03
CA ASP A 63 16.04 -1.69 -20.06
C ASP A 63 15.26 -1.60 -21.40
N PRO A 64 15.84 -0.99 -22.46
CA PRO A 64 15.18 -0.83 -23.75
C PRO A 64 14.85 -2.17 -24.43
N HIS A 65 15.61 -3.23 -24.17
CA HIS A 65 15.37 -4.56 -24.72
C HIS A 65 14.10 -5.18 -24.12
N TYR A 66 13.96 -5.14 -22.78
CA TYR A 66 12.74 -5.61 -22.11
C TYR A 66 11.54 -4.77 -22.53
N ALA A 67 11.67 -3.44 -22.53
CA ALA A 67 10.60 -2.54 -22.93
C ALA A 67 10.09 -2.84 -24.35
N ARG A 68 11.00 -2.98 -25.33
CA ARG A 68 10.63 -3.29 -26.72
C ARG A 68 9.95 -4.66 -26.85
N ARG A 69 10.44 -5.68 -26.16
CA ARG A 69 9.83 -7.03 -26.19
C ARG A 69 8.45 -7.05 -25.55
N LEU A 70 8.27 -6.29 -24.47
CA LEU A 70 7.00 -6.21 -23.77
C LEU A 70 5.96 -5.46 -24.60
N ARG A 71 6.32 -4.34 -25.25
CA ARG A 71 5.45 -3.61 -26.19
C ARG A 71 4.80 -4.49 -27.25
N ALA A 72 5.53 -5.45 -27.79
CA ALA A 72 5.03 -6.33 -28.85
C ALA A 72 4.02 -7.40 -28.36
N ARG A 73 3.76 -7.48 -27.05
CA ARG A 73 3.01 -8.57 -26.42
C ARG A 73 1.86 -8.12 -25.53
N VAL A 74 1.82 -6.85 -25.17
CA VAL A 74 0.80 -6.27 -24.28
C VAL A 74 -0.42 -5.82 -25.08
N ALA A 75 -1.54 -5.69 -24.41
CA ALA A 75 -2.79 -5.16 -24.98
C ALA A 75 -2.71 -3.64 -25.22
N ASP A 76 -3.62 -3.12 -26.06
CA ASP A 76 -3.64 -1.71 -26.47
C ASP A 76 -3.84 -0.72 -25.30
N ASN A 77 -4.45 -1.18 -24.19
CA ASN A 77 -4.66 -0.38 -22.98
C ASN A 77 -3.44 -0.35 -22.03
N THR A 78 -2.34 -0.99 -22.42
CA THR A 78 -1.07 -1.06 -21.69
C THR A 78 0.02 -0.29 -22.44
N ASN A 79 0.43 0.86 -21.90
CA ASN A 79 1.52 1.65 -22.44
C ASN A 79 2.85 1.25 -21.79
N ILE A 80 3.87 0.95 -22.59
CA ILE A 80 5.23 0.65 -22.11
C ILE A 80 6.16 1.80 -22.47
N LEU A 81 6.74 2.44 -21.46
CA LEU A 81 7.70 3.53 -21.59
C LEU A 81 9.11 3.03 -21.31
N THR A 82 10.07 3.43 -22.16
CA THR A 82 11.49 3.18 -21.90
C THR A 82 12.04 4.37 -21.16
N GLY A 83 12.52 4.17 -19.94
CA GLY A 83 13.08 5.24 -19.13
C GLY A 83 13.30 4.85 -17.68
N ASP A 84 14.02 5.70 -16.97
CA ASP A 84 14.24 5.56 -15.54
C ASP A 84 13.04 6.07 -14.75
N PHE A 85 12.48 5.23 -13.86
CA PHE A 85 11.41 5.64 -12.96
C PHE A 85 11.83 6.79 -12.02
N LEU A 86 13.12 6.90 -11.66
CA LEU A 86 13.67 8.04 -10.91
C LEU A 86 13.79 9.33 -11.73
N SER A 87 13.43 9.32 -13.02
CA SER A 87 13.23 10.52 -13.84
C SER A 87 11.80 10.66 -14.40
N TYR A 88 10.99 9.61 -14.38
CA TYR A 88 9.64 9.59 -14.96
C TYR A 88 8.65 10.53 -14.25
N ARG A 89 8.05 11.48 -14.97
CA ARG A 89 7.03 12.38 -14.41
C ARG A 89 5.72 11.63 -14.15
N LEU A 90 5.38 11.44 -12.87
CA LEU A 90 4.11 10.83 -12.47
C LEU A 90 2.93 11.72 -12.89
N PRO A 91 1.79 11.12 -13.29
CA PRO A 91 0.63 11.87 -13.73
C PRO A 91 -0.06 12.60 -12.56
N PRO A 92 -0.68 13.76 -12.81
CA PRO A 92 -1.32 14.58 -11.78
C PRO A 92 -2.78 14.15 -11.51
N PHE A 93 -3.04 12.84 -11.41
CA PHE A 93 -4.35 12.28 -11.11
C PHE A 93 -4.22 11.04 -10.22
N PRO A 94 -5.27 10.61 -9.49
CA PRO A 94 -5.24 9.40 -8.67
C PRO A 94 -4.81 8.16 -9.46
N HIS A 95 -3.79 7.44 -8.95
CA HIS A 95 -3.25 6.25 -9.60
C HIS A 95 -2.59 5.31 -8.58
N VAL A 96 -2.43 4.05 -8.98
CA VAL A 96 -1.83 2.99 -8.16
C VAL A 96 -0.45 2.66 -8.69
N ILE A 97 0.53 2.55 -7.78
CA ILE A 97 1.90 2.15 -8.10
C ILE A 97 2.04 0.64 -7.85
N VAL A 98 2.63 -0.07 -8.78
CA VAL A 98 2.94 -1.50 -8.63
C VAL A 98 4.39 -1.72 -9.02
N GLY A 99 5.13 -2.55 -8.30
CA GLY A 99 6.50 -2.85 -8.77
C GLY A 99 7.28 -3.83 -7.92
N ASN A 100 8.12 -4.59 -8.59
CA ASN A 100 9.18 -5.37 -7.97
C ASN A 100 10.48 -4.55 -7.98
N LEU A 101 10.75 -3.85 -6.88
CA LEU A 101 11.77 -2.82 -6.84
C LEU A 101 13.18 -3.43 -6.91
N PRO A 102 14.09 -2.86 -7.74
CA PRO A 102 15.48 -3.27 -7.71
C PRO A 102 16.09 -2.97 -6.35
N PHE A 103 16.71 -3.97 -5.74
CA PHE A 103 17.11 -3.92 -4.33
C PHE A 103 18.02 -2.73 -3.99
N HIS A 104 18.97 -2.41 -4.89
CA HIS A 104 19.90 -1.30 -4.73
C HIS A 104 19.26 0.10 -4.85
N GLN A 105 18.10 0.25 -5.50
CA GLN A 105 17.40 1.54 -5.64
C GLN A 105 16.13 1.67 -4.81
N THR A 106 15.73 0.61 -4.08
CA THR A 106 14.51 0.58 -3.26
C THR A 106 14.34 1.86 -2.43
N THR A 107 15.39 2.32 -1.75
CA THR A 107 15.32 3.53 -0.91
C THR A 107 15.10 4.81 -1.73
N ALA A 108 15.75 4.94 -2.89
CA ALA A 108 15.58 6.10 -3.76
C ALA A 108 14.16 6.16 -4.33
N ILE A 109 13.65 5.03 -4.81
CA ILE A 109 12.28 4.91 -5.33
C ILE A 109 11.26 5.22 -4.24
N LEU A 110 11.42 4.67 -3.03
CA LEU A 110 10.52 4.96 -1.92
C LEU A 110 10.54 6.44 -1.52
N ARG A 111 11.72 7.07 -1.46
CA ARG A 111 11.80 8.52 -1.19
C ARG A 111 11.10 9.33 -2.28
N ARG A 112 11.26 8.95 -3.56
CA ARG A 112 10.55 9.59 -4.66
C ARG A 112 9.04 9.45 -4.47
N LEU A 113 8.55 8.24 -4.26
CA LEU A 113 7.12 7.97 -4.09
C LEU A 113 6.52 8.76 -2.93
N LEU A 114 7.17 8.75 -1.76
CA LEU A 114 6.66 9.47 -0.59
C LEU A 114 6.54 10.99 -0.82
N ASN A 115 7.43 11.57 -1.62
CA ASN A 115 7.37 12.99 -1.99
C ASN A 115 6.43 13.27 -3.18
N ALA A 116 6.06 12.25 -3.96
CA ALA A 116 5.20 12.41 -5.11
C ALA A 116 3.74 12.69 -4.70
N PRO A 117 3.05 13.58 -5.40
CA PRO A 117 1.63 13.81 -5.21
C PRO A 117 0.79 12.70 -5.87
N ASP A 118 -0.52 12.76 -5.61
CA ASP A 118 -1.62 12.14 -6.37
C ASP A 118 -1.74 10.61 -6.40
N TRP A 119 -0.67 9.83 -6.26
CA TRP A 119 -0.84 8.37 -6.11
C TRP A 119 -1.59 8.03 -4.82
N THR A 120 -2.47 7.03 -4.88
CA THR A 120 -3.34 6.59 -3.78
C THR A 120 -2.74 5.41 -3.03
N ASP A 121 -2.34 4.38 -3.78
CA ASP A 121 -1.84 3.12 -3.25
C ASP A 121 -0.56 2.69 -3.97
N ALA A 122 0.30 1.99 -3.26
CA ALA A 122 1.48 1.36 -3.81
C ALA A 122 1.57 -0.09 -3.32
N VAL A 123 1.68 -1.04 -4.25
CA VAL A 123 1.88 -2.46 -3.97
C VAL A 123 3.29 -2.84 -4.43
N LEU A 124 4.20 -3.01 -3.47
CA LEU A 124 5.63 -3.05 -3.75
C LEU A 124 6.27 -4.33 -3.20
N VAL A 125 7.19 -4.87 -3.98
CA VAL A 125 8.13 -5.90 -3.52
C VAL A 125 9.50 -5.26 -3.34
N ALA A 126 10.12 -5.50 -2.19
CA ALA A 126 11.48 -5.07 -1.86
C ALA A 126 12.20 -6.16 -1.05
N GLN A 127 13.46 -5.93 -0.69
CA GLN A 127 14.15 -6.80 0.27
C GLN A 127 13.36 -6.92 1.58
N TRP A 128 13.36 -8.11 2.18
CA TRP A 128 12.62 -8.42 3.40
C TRP A 128 12.84 -7.41 4.53
N GLU A 129 14.10 -7.07 4.83
CA GLU A 129 14.43 -6.09 5.88
C GLU A 129 13.87 -4.70 5.58
N VAL A 130 13.83 -4.30 4.31
CA VAL A 130 13.26 -3.01 3.91
C VAL A 130 11.75 -3.05 4.08
N ALA A 131 11.07 -4.04 3.51
CA ALA A 131 9.62 -4.18 3.62
C ALA A 131 9.16 -4.25 5.09
N ARG A 132 9.82 -5.10 5.90
CA ARG A 132 9.51 -5.29 7.32
C ARG A 132 9.66 -3.99 8.12
N ARG A 133 10.80 -3.30 8.00
CA ARG A 133 11.05 -2.04 8.72
C ARG A 133 10.16 -0.89 8.24
N ARG A 134 9.73 -0.91 6.98
CA ARG A 134 8.80 0.09 6.41
C ARG A 134 7.40 -0.06 7.01
N ALA A 135 6.94 -1.29 7.19
CA ALA A 135 5.69 -1.59 7.89
C ALA A 135 5.77 -1.45 9.43
N GLY A 136 6.88 -0.92 9.97
CA GLY A 136 7.06 -0.76 11.42
C GLY A 136 7.28 -2.09 12.19
N VAL A 137 7.41 -3.22 11.50
CA VAL A 137 7.63 -4.52 12.12
C VAL A 137 9.08 -4.62 12.60
N GLY A 138 9.26 -4.86 13.91
CA GLY A 138 10.58 -4.84 14.56
C GLY A 138 11.12 -3.43 14.85
N GLY A 139 10.25 -2.41 14.76
CA GLY A 139 10.59 -1.01 14.98
C GLY A 139 10.63 -0.22 13.68
N ALA A 140 10.07 0.98 13.71
CA ALA A 140 10.02 1.89 12.58
C ALA A 140 11.40 2.48 12.28
N THR A 141 11.65 2.76 11.01
CA THR A 141 12.76 3.63 10.61
C THR A 141 12.37 5.10 10.82
N MET A 142 13.37 5.99 10.96
CA MET A 142 13.13 7.44 10.99
C MET A 142 12.28 7.92 9.80
N MET A 143 12.59 7.43 8.60
CA MET A 143 11.82 7.78 7.40
C MET A 143 10.39 7.26 7.48
N THR A 144 10.14 6.07 8.02
CA THR A 144 8.77 5.58 8.24
C THR A 144 8.01 6.51 9.20
N ALA A 145 8.61 6.82 10.35
CA ALA A 145 8.01 7.71 11.35
C ALA A 145 7.72 9.11 10.81
N GLN A 146 8.58 9.64 9.93
CA GLN A 146 8.38 10.92 9.25
C GLN A 146 7.14 10.94 8.35
N TRP A 147 6.76 9.82 7.74
CA TRP A 147 5.70 9.79 6.73
C TRP A 147 4.37 9.22 7.23
N TRP A 148 4.35 8.55 8.37
CA TRP A 148 3.15 7.96 8.98
C TRP A 148 1.92 8.87 9.12
N PRO A 149 2.04 10.19 9.37
CA PRO A 149 0.85 11.04 9.42
C PRO A 149 0.08 11.12 8.12
N TRP A 150 0.72 10.82 6.98
CA TRP A 150 0.11 10.94 5.63
C TRP A 150 -0.04 9.59 4.92
N PHE A 151 0.67 8.56 5.38
CA PHE A 151 0.69 7.26 4.73
C PHE A 151 0.57 6.13 5.74
N ASP A 152 -0.20 5.12 5.36
CA ASP A 152 -0.21 3.81 5.99
C ASP A 152 0.76 2.87 5.28
N PHE A 153 1.36 1.97 6.05
CA PHE A 153 2.30 0.97 5.57
C PHE A 153 1.90 -0.37 6.17
N GLU A 154 1.69 -1.38 5.32
CA GLU A 154 1.28 -2.71 5.77
C GLU A 154 2.17 -3.78 5.12
N LEU A 155 2.67 -4.70 5.93
CA LEU A 155 3.41 -5.87 5.44
C LEU A 155 2.40 -6.98 5.13
N ILE A 156 2.33 -7.39 3.86
CA ILE A 156 1.40 -8.43 3.42
C ILE A 156 1.99 -9.82 3.67
N THR A 157 3.19 -10.08 3.12
CA THR A 157 3.84 -11.38 3.28
C THR A 157 5.33 -11.35 2.97
N ARG A 158 6.06 -12.34 3.49
CA ARG A 158 7.46 -12.61 3.14
C ARG A 158 7.51 -13.46 1.88
N LEU A 159 8.39 -13.10 0.94
CA LEU A 159 8.62 -13.85 -0.30
C LEU A 159 9.98 -14.54 -0.22
N PRO A 160 10.05 -15.88 -0.23
CA PRO A 160 11.32 -16.61 -0.23
C PRO A 160 12.23 -16.18 -1.39
N ALA A 161 13.55 -16.18 -1.21
CA ALA A 161 14.51 -15.84 -2.25
C ALA A 161 14.33 -16.67 -3.54
N ARG A 162 13.96 -17.95 -3.41
CA ARG A 162 13.64 -18.85 -4.54
C ARG A 162 12.48 -18.36 -5.41
N SER A 163 11.69 -17.40 -4.96
CA SER A 163 10.61 -16.80 -5.74
C SER A 163 11.12 -15.88 -6.86
N PHE A 164 12.44 -15.64 -6.92
CA PHE A 164 13.07 -14.75 -7.90
C PHE A 164 14.15 -15.44 -8.73
N ARG A 165 14.45 -14.89 -9.90
CA ARG A 165 15.55 -15.30 -10.78
C ARG A 165 16.29 -14.08 -11.36
N PRO A 166 17.63 -13.99 -11.26
CA PRO A 166 18.50 -14.84 -10.43
C PRO A 166 18.06 -14.83 -8.95
N MET A 167 18.40 -15.87 -8.22
CA MET A 167 18.02 -15.98 -6.81
C MET A 167 18.85 -14.99 -5.99
N PRO A 168 18.24 -14.03 -5.28
CA PRO A 168 18.96 -13.12 -4.41
C PRO A 168 19.49 -13.83 -3.15
N ASN A 169 20.45 -13.19 -2.48
CA ASN A 169 21.00 -13.67 -1.20
C ASN A 169 20.05 -13.46 0.00
N VAL A 170 18.97 -12.71 -0.20
CA VAL A 170 18.00 -12.37 0.84
C VAL A 170 16.59 -12.54 0.30
N ASP A 171 15.66 -12.83 1.22
CA ASP A 171 14.24 -12.88 0.89
C ASP A 171 13.70 -11.50 0.48
N GLY A 172 12.59 -11.54 -0.27
CA GLY A 172 11.75 -10.38 -0.53
C GLY A 172 10.65 -10.21 0.52
N GLY A 173 9.99 -9.07 0.50
CA GLY A 173 8.77 -8.80 1.22
C GLY A 173 7.80 -8.01 0.35
N LEU A 174 6.55 -8.46 0.31
CA LEU A 174 5.44 -7.73 -0.28
C LEU A 174 4.83 -6.84 0.80
N PHE A 175 4.74 -5.54 0.51
CA PHE A 175 4.12 -4.57 1.39
C PHE A 175 3.31 -3.56 0.58
N THR A 176 2.34 -2.95 1.23
CA THR A 176 1.54 -1.87 0.66
C THR A 176 1.85 -0.56 1.35
N MET A 177 1.64 0.52 0.60
CA MET A 177 1.57 1.87 1.14
C MET A 177 0.28 2.49 0.63
N SER A 178 -0.49 3.14 1.49
CA SER A 178 -1.69 3.86 1.07
C SER A 178 -1.65 5.27 1.63
N ARG A 179 -2.10 6.23 0.82
CA ARG A 179 -2.25 7.61 1.25
C ARG A 179 -3.50 7.70 2.10
N ARG A 180 -3.36 8.23 3.32
CA ARG A 180 -4.50 8.44 4.22
C ARG A 180 -5.48 9.42 3.59
N GLU A 181 -6.75 9.03 3.49
CA GLU A 181 -7.85 9.94 3.12
C GLU A 181 -7.92 11.13 4.09
N THR A 182 -7.82 10.83 5.39
CA THR A 182 -7.72 11.82 6.46
C THR A 182 -6.33 11.74 7.11
N PRO A 183 -5.39 12.63 6.73
CA PRO A 183 -4.07 12.69 7.35
C PRO A 183 -4.15 12.98 8.86
N LEU A 184 -3.27 12.38 9.64
CA LEU A 184 -3.14 12.66 11.08
C LEU A 184 -2.60 14.07 11.36
N LEU A 185 -1.91 14.66 10.37
CA LEU A 185 -1.41 16.02 10.41
C LEU A 185 -1.63 16.74 9.07
N CYS A 186 -1.94 18.03 9.14
CA CYS A 186 -2.05 18.88 7.95
C CYS A 186 -0.74 18.91 7.16
N ARG A 187 -0.83 18.90 5.82
CA ARG A 187 0.35 18.90 4.93
C ARG A 187 1.28 20.10 5.14
N SER A 188 0.77 21.23 5.63
CA SER A 188 1.55 22.44 5.96
C SER A 188 2.58 22.22 7.08
N ARG A 189 2.33 21.25 7.98
CA ARG A 189 3.22 20.94 9.10
C ARG A 189 4.30 19.92 8.78
N ARG A 190 4.34 19.41 7.55
CA ARG A 190 5.23 18.32 7.16
C ARG A 190 6.70 18.62 7.44
N GLN A 191 7.16 19.83 7.13
CA GLN A 191 8.55 20.21 7.36
C GLN A 191 8.90 20.24 8.85
N GLN A 192 8.01 20.83 9.68
CA GLN A 192 8.17 20.89 11.14
C GLN A 192 8.18 19.48 11.74
N TYR A 193 7.20 18.65 11.38
CA TYR A 193 7.11 17.26 11.81
C TYR A 193 8.32 16.42 11.38
N HIS A 194 8.81 16.58 10.14
CA HIS A 194 10.00 15.86 9.68
C HIS A 194 11.24 16.25 10.47
N ALA A 195 11.42 17.54 10.77
CA ALA A 195 12.52 18.04 11.59
C ALA A 195 12.41 17.53 13.03
N PHE A 196 11.20 17.54 13.59
CA PHE A 196 10.88 17.00 14.90
C PHE A 196 11.25 15.51 15.01
N VAL A 197 10.72 14.67 14.11
CA VAL A 197 11.02 13.23 14.12
C VAL A 197 12.51 13.01 14.00
N ARG A 198 13.21 13.69 13.07
CA ARG A 198 14.66 13.56 12.92
C ARG A 198 15.39 13.85 14.24
N ARG A 199 15.05 14.97 14.88
CA ARG A 199 15.63 15.42 16.13
C ARG A 199 15.44 14.42 17.27
N ILE A 200 14.24 13.86 17.43
CA ILE A 200 13.95 12.85 18.46
C ILE A 200 14.60 11.50 18.13
N PHE A 201 14.57 11.07 16.86
CA PHE A 201 15.08 9.77 16.44
C PHE A 201 16.61 9.67 16.59
N THR A 202 17.34 10.77 16.41
CA THR A 202 18.79 10.85 16.63
C THR A 202 19.17 11.37 18.01
N GLY A 203 18.18 11.66 18.86
CA GLY A 203 18.39 12.23 20.19
C GLY A 203 18.99 11.21 21.16
N ARG A 204 19.81 11.71 22.10
CA ARG A 204 20.47 10.89 23.13
C ARG A 204 19.63 10.84 24.40
N GLY A 205 19.58 9.68 25.05
CA GLY A 205 18.94 9.50 26.35
C GLY A 205 18.47 8.07 26.61
N LEU A 206 18.23 7.76 27.88
CA LEU A 206 17.65 6.50 28.34
C LEU A 206 16.12 6.63 28.33
N GLY A 207 15.52 6.51 27.14
CA GLY A 207 14.07 6.58 26.94
C GLY A 207 13.54 7.97 26.53
N LEU A 208 12.27 8.00 26.11
CA LEU A 208 11.64 9.17 25.49
C LEU A 208 11.71 10.47 26.32
N PRO A 209 11.50 10.50 27.66
CA PRO A 209 11.54 11.75 28.42
C PRO A 209 12.90 12.45 28.34
N GLN A 210 13.99 11.68 28.46
CA GLN A 210 15.35 12.22 28.34
C GLN A 210 15.66 12.63 26.91
N ILE A 211 15.28 11.80 25.92
CA ILE A 211 15.50 12.09 24.50
C ILE A 211 14.82 13.41 24.12
N VAL A 212 13.54 13.57 24.45
CA VAL A 212 12.75 14.78 24.15
C VAL A 212 13.36 16.00 24.88
N SER A 213 13.67 15.86 26.16
CA SER A 213 14.29 16.95 26.93
C SER A 213 15.63 17.40 26.36
N HIS A 214 16.53 16.47 25.99
CA HIS A 214 17.83 16.80 25.41
C HIS A 214 17.69 17.43 24.03
N ALA A 215 16.83 16.85 23.19
CA ALA A 215 16.73 17.25 21.79
C ALA A 215 16.12 18.66 21.64
N ASN A 216 15.29 19.09 22.59
CA ASN A 216 14.67 20.42 22.56
C ASN A 216 15.47 21.53 23.27
N ARG A 217 16.66 21.26 23.83
CA ARG A 217 17.52 22.31 24.45
C ARG A 217 18.11 23.31 23.44
N THR A 218 18.03 23.02 22.14
CA THR A 218 18.71 23.79 21.08
C THR A 218 17.83 24.84 20.37
N GLY A 219 16.61 25.11 20.82
CA GLY A 219 15.74 26.12 20.19
C GLY A 219 14.60 26.62 21.08
N LYS A 220 14.24 27.90 20.92
CA LYS A 220 13.30 28.71 21.71
C LYS A 220 11.96 28.03 22.10
N ARG A 221 11.53 28.37 23.34
CA ARG A 221 10.21 28.34 24.03
C ARG A 221 9.31 27.09 23.88
N THR A 222 8.93 26.58 25.06
CA THR A 222 8.01 25.46 25.37
C THR A 222 8.44 24.07 24.91
N SER A 223 9.59 23.59 25.40
CA SER A 223 9.82 22.14 25.46
C SER A 223 9.08 21.54 26.66
N PRO A 224 8.37 20.41 26.49
CA PRO A 224 7.76 19.72 27.62
C PRO A 224 8.86 19.24 28.57
N SER A 225 8.59 19.38 29.86
CA SER A 225 9.38 18.80 30.93
C SER A 225 9.38 17.27 30.82
N THR A 226 10.39 16.62 31.40
CA THR A 226 10.44 15.16 31.50
C THR A 226 9.19 14.59 32.18
N ARG A 227 8.64 15.30 33.17
CA ARG A 227 7.40 14.94 33.87
C ARG A 227 6.18 14.98 32.94
N GLU A 228 6.07 15.98 32.07
CA GLU A 228 4.98 16.07 31.10
C GLU A 228 5.06 14.94 30.07
N VAL A 229 6.25 14.62 29.56
CA VAL A 229 6.44 13.48 28.66
C VAL A 229 6.10 12.16 29.35
N SER A 230 6.55 11.95 30.60
CA SER A 230 6.21 10.75 31.37
C SER A 230 4.70 10.63 31.63
N ARG A 231 4.00 11.75 31.87
CA ARG A 231 2.54 11.78 32.05
C ARG A 231 1.82 11.42 30.75
N TRP A 232 2.24 12.01 29.63
CA TRP A 232 1.72 11.64 28.31
C TRP A 232 1.95 10.16 28.02
N MET A 233 3.15 9.64 28.29
CA MET A 233 3.46 8.21 28.10
C MET A 233 2.51 7.31 28.89
N ALA A 234 2.22 7.65 30.15
CA ALA A 234 1.27 6.90 30.96
C ALA A 234 -0.16 6.92 30.37
N HIS A 235 -0.60 8.07 29.86
CA HIS A 235 -1.92 8.22 29.23
C HIS A 235 -2.02 7.50 27.88
N ALA A 236 -0.97 7.57 27.06
CA ALA A 236 -0.90 6.98 25.72
C ALA A 236 -0.51 5.48 25.73
N GLY A 237 -0.45 4.85 26.91
CA GLY A 237 -0.09 3.43 27.06
C GLY A 237 1.36 3.10 26.67
N VAL A 238 2.26 4.09 26.68
CA VAL A 238 3.67 3.95 26.31
C VAL A 238 4.49 3.55 27.54
N ARG A 239 5.23 2.43 27.43
CA ARG A 239 6.13 1.97 28.50
C ARG A 239 7.31 2.95 28.68
N GLN A 240 7.79 3.11 29.92
CA GLN A 240 8.90 4.03 30.23
C GLN A 240 10.20 3.75 29.45
N ARG A 241 10.44 2.49 29.09
CA ARG A 241 11.61 2.06 28.31
C ARG A 241 11.41 2.10 26.79
N THR A 242 10.26 2.55 26.30
CA THR A 242 9.98 2.66 24.86
C THR A 242 10.96 3.64 24.21
N LEU A 243 11.51 3.24 23.07
CA LEU A 243 12.38 4.07 22.24
C LEU A 243 11.60 4.69 21.08
N PRO A 244 12.13 5.74 20.41
CA PRO A 244 11.47 6.38 19.27
C PRO A 244 11.02 5.42 18.16
N LYS A 245 11.81 4.37 17.90
CA LYS A 245 11.49 3.35 16.90
C LYS A 245 10.26 2.50 17.23
N ASP A 246 9.83 2.48 18.49
CA ASP A 246 8.76 1.62 19.00
C ASP A 246 7.43 2.39 19.19
N LEU A 247 7.41 3.70 18.90
CA LEU A 247 6.20 4.52 18.90
C LEU A 247 5.32 4.21 17.69
N THR A 248 4.00 4.31 17.86
CA THR A 248 3.02 4.24 16.77
C THR A 248 2.86 5.59 16.05
N ALA A 249 2.18 5.58 14.90
CA ALA A 249 1.86 6.79 14.14
C ALA A 249 1.12 7.84 15.00
N HIS A 250 0.08 7.42 15.73
CA HIS A 250 -0.69 8.32 16.60
C HIS A 250 0.17 8.85 17.75
N GLN A 251 0.97 8.01 18.39
CA GLN A 251 1.84 8.44 19.48
C GLN A 251 2.90 9.46 19.02
N TRP A 252 3.43 9.31 17.80
CA TRP A 252 4.33 10.32 17.23
C TRP A 252 3.64 11.67 17.02
N VAL A 253 2.39 11.67 16.55
CA VAL A 253 1.60 12.88 16.32
C VAL A 253 1.22 13.55 17.64
N GLU A 254 0.80 12.80 18.64
CA GLU A 254 0.52 13.32 19.98
C GLU A 254 1.77 13.91 20.62
N LEU A 255 2.92 13.23 20.53
CA LEU A 255 4.18 13.73 21.07
C LEU A 255 4.63 15.02 20.37
N PHE A 256 4.41 15.12 19.06
CA PHE A 256 4.65 16.33 18.29
C PHE A 256 3.77 17.50 18.77
N GLN A 257 2.47 17.26 18.98
CA GLN A 257 1.53 18.27 19.49
C GLN A 257 1.89 18.71 20.92
N LEU A 258 2.28 17.76 21.79
CA LEU A 258 2.75 18.03 23.15
C LEU A 258 3.95 18.97 23.18
N CYS A 259 4.82 18.92 22.16
CA CYS A 259 6.01 19.77 22.09
C CYS A 259 5.73 21.23 21.65
N GLY A 260 4.47 21.68 21.69
CA GLY A 260 4.11 23.04 21.33
C GLY A 260 4.08 23.31 19.82
N GLU A 261 4.26 22.29 18.98
CA GLU A 261 4.08 22.37 17.53
C GLU A 261 2.58 22.21 17.16
N SER A 262 1.72 22.81 18.00
CA SER A 262 0.26 22.79 18.01
C SER A 262 -0.32 23.95 17.19
N GLY A 263 -0.50 23.74 15.90
CA GLY A 263 -1.52 24.42 15.08
C GLY A 263 -2.82 23.59 14.96
N PRO A 264 -3.77 23.97 14.09
CA PRO A 264 -5.09 23.32 14.02
C PRO A 264 -5.00 21.85 13.60
N THR A 265 -5.59 20.98 14.40
CA THR A 265 -5.93 19.58 14.07
C THR A 265 -7.02 19.62 12.98
N PRO A 266 -6.95 18.80 11.91
CA PRO A 266 -8.06 18.72 10.98
C PRO A 266 -9.29 18.23 11.75
N THR A 267 -10.36 19.01 11.72
CA THR A 267 -11.61 18.76 12.42
C THR A 267 -12.18 17.42 11.94
N SER A 268 -12.14 16.40 12.80
CA SER A 268 -12.90 15.17 12.60
C SER A 268 -14.37 15.48 12.92
N SER A 269 -15.22 15.45 11.90
CA SER A 269 -16.66 15.32 12.09
C SER A 269 -16.95 14.03 12.84
N THR A 270 -17.92 14.15 13.74
CA THR A 270 -18.37 13.22 14.76
C THR A 270 -18.59 11.79 14.26
N THR A 271 -17.94 10.86 14.96
CA THR A 271 -18.32 9.48 15.30
C THR A 271 -19.66 8.95 14.73
N SER A 272 -19.57 7.97 13.83
CA SER A 272 -20.55 6.88 13.76
C SER A 272 -19.84 5.55 13.47
N THR A 273 -19.83 4.69 14.48
CA THR A 273 -19.30 3.33 14.52
C THR A 273 -19.87 2.45 13.38
N PRO A 274 -19.04 1.71 12.61
CA PRO A 274 -19.54 0.56 11.84
C PRO A 274 -19.44 -0.69 12.72
N ASN A 275 -20.60 -1.14 13.21
CA ASN A 275 -20.75 -2.40 13.92
C ASN A 275 -20.54 -3.58 12.95
N ARG A 276 -19.72 -4.54 13.36
CA ARG A 276 -19.36 -5.74 12.59
C ARG A 276 -20.15 -6.92 13.15
N HIS A 277 -21.23 -7.36 12.48
CA HIS A 277 -21.81 -8.68 12.76
C HIS A 277 -22.22 -9.47 11.51
N ARG A 278 -21.43 -10.52 11.33
CA ARG A 278 -21.66 -11.88 10.81
C ARG A 278 -23.14 -12.35 10.72
N LYS A 279 -23.42 -13.04 9.60
CA LYS A 279 -24.58 -13.90 9.30
C LYS A 279 -25.09 -14.76 10.47
N ALA A 280 -26.41 -14.93 10.57
CA ALA A 280 -27.08 -16.21 10.81
C ALA A 280 -28.58 -16.13 10.44
N GLN A 281 -29.07 -17.19 9.78
CA GLN A 281 -30.48 -17.54 9.59
C GLN A 281 -31.19 -17.73 10.93
N THR A 282 -32.50 -17.48 11.01
CA THR A 282 -33.51 -18.41 11.57
C THR A 282 -34.92 -17.89 11.29
N GLN A 283 -35.80 -18.83 10.96
CA GLN A 283 -37.21 -18.71 10.62
C GLN A 283 -38.10 -18.32 11.81
N SER A 284 -39.30 -17.82 11.48
CA SER A 284 -40.62 -18.33 11.93
C SER A 284 -41.58 -17.32 12.56
N ARG A 285 -42.87 -17.58 12.26
CA ARG A 285 -44.15 -17.13 12.86
C ARG A 285 -44.70 -15.78 12.37
N THR A 286 -45.68 -15.78 11.46
CA THR A 286 -47.14 -16.11 11.56
C THR A 286 -47.98 -14.96 12.08
N GLU A 287 -49.19 -14.86 11.48
CA GLU A 287 -50.35 -14.01 11.78
C GLU A 287 -50.42 -12.70 10.98
N ARG A 288 -51.50 -12.32 10.30
CA ARG A 288 -52.86 -12.87 10.07
C ARG A 288 -53.43 -12.14 8.82
N GLU A 289 -54.29 -12.82 8.07
CA GLU A 289 -55.17 -12.22 7.04
C GLU A 289 -56.23 -11.29 7.66
N PRO A 290 -56.98 -10.53 6.83
CA PRO A 290 -58.28 -11.05 6.41
C PRO A 290 -58.61 -10.91 4.91
N GLU A 291 -59.50 -11.82 4.50
CA GLU A 291 -60.25 -11.92 3.24
C GLU A 291 -60.92 -10.60 2.78
N ASP A 292 -61.08 -10.38 1.47
CA ASP A 292 -62.38 -10.60 0.81
C ASP A 292 -62.34 -10.45 -0.73
N ARG A 293 -63.18 -11.26 -1.39
CA ARG A 293 -63.84 -11.13 -2.71
C ARG A 293 -63.16 -11.39 -4.07
N LYS A 294 -63.66 -12.49 -4.68
CA LYS A 294 -64.28 -12.65 -6.03
C LYS A 294 -63.35 -12.44 -7.24
N THR A 295 -63.27 -13.27 -8.28
CA THR A 295 -64.19 -14.22 -8.94
C THR A 295 -63.41 -14.95 -10.05
N GLY A 296 -63.79 -16.19 -10.41
CA GLY A 296 -63.55 -16.74 -11.76
C GLY A 296 -62.65 -17.98 -11.87
N ARG A 297 -63.28 -19.14 -12.01
CA ARG A 297 -62.74 -20.41 -12.57
C ARG A 297 -63.50 -20.68 -13.89
N PRO A 298 -63.20 -21.72 -14.71
CA PRO A 298 -62.08 -22.67 -14.74
C PRO A 298 -61.52 -22.83 -16.20
N ARG A 299 -60.47 -23.60 -16.54
CA ARG A 299 -60.47 -25.06 -16.74
C ARG A 299 -59.14 -25.52 -17.40
N THR A 300 -58.61 -26.65 -16.91
CA THR A 300 -58.02 -27.84 -17.62
C THR A 300 -57.01 -27.64 -18.77
N SER A 301 -55.99 -28.45 -19.04
CA SER A 301 -55.25 -29.61 -18.50
C SER A 301 -54.50 -30.23 -19.71
N HIS A 302 -53.52 -31.11 -19.48
CA HIS A 302 -52.96 -32.10 -20.42
C HIS A 302 -51.84 -31.64 -21.37
N THR A 303 -50.57 -31.98 -21.08
CA THR A 303 -49.84 -33.24 -21.38
C THR A 303 -49.49 -33.43 -22.85
N SER A 304 -48.19 -33.60 -23.14
CA SER A 304 -47.61 -34.79 -23.79
C SER A 304 -46.30 -34.49 -24.53
N ARG A 305 -45.45 -35.51 -24.57
CA ARG A 305 -44.01 -35.54 -24.85
C ARG A 305 -43.76 -35.98 -26.34
N PRO A 306 -42.57 -36.42 -26.78
CA PRO A 306 -41.79 -35.85 -27.89
C PRO A 306 -41.74 -36.69 -29.18
N ARG A 307 -41.05 -36.22 -30.23
CA ARG A 307 -40.63 -37.06 -31.38
C ARG A 307 -39.20 -36.77 -31.87
N LYS A 308 -38.46 -37.86 -32.09
CA LYS A 308 -37.13 -38.02 -32.73
C LYS A 308 -37.23 -37.99 -34.26
N ALA A 309 -36.15 -37.57 -34.94
CA ALA A 309 -35.56 -38.18 -36.15
C ALA A 309 -34.26 -37.38 -36.50
N ARG A 310 -33.04 -37.93 -36.39
CA ARG A 310 -32.26 -38.74 -37.35
C ARG A 310 -32.12 -38.14 -38.77
N GLY A 311 -30.89 -37.75 -39.12
CA GLY A 311 -30.39 -37.53 -40.49
C GLY A 311 -28.86 -37.46 -40.50
N LYS A 312 -28.21 -38.29 -41.34
CA LYS A 312 -26.76 -38.62 -41.44
C LYS A 312 -25.88 -37.49 -42.04
N PRO A 313 -24.54 -37.54 -41.89
CA PRO A 313 -23.60 -36.79 -42.72
C PRO A 313 -23.12 -37.58 -43.95
N GLY A 314 -22.82 -36.89 -45.04
CA GLY A 314 -22.25 -37.45 -46.27
C GLY A 314 -20.85 -36.90 -46.55
N ARG A 315 -19.95 -37.85 -46.81
CA ARG A 315 -18.63 -37.84 -47.50
C ARG A 315 -17.64 -36.70 -47.23
#